data_AF-A0AA42ZMS4-F1
#
_entry.id   AF-A0AA42ZMS4-F1
#
_cell.length_a   1.000
_cell.length_b   1.000
_cell.length_c   1.000
_cell.angle_alpha   90.00
_cell.angle_beta   90.00
_cell.angle_gamma   90.00
#
_symmetry.space_group_name_H-M   'P 1'
#
loop_
_entity.id
_entity.type
_entity.pdbx_description
1 polymer ?
#
loop_
_entity_poly.entity_id
_entity_poly.type
_entity_poly.pdbx_seq_one_letter_code
_entity_poly.pdbx_strand_id
1 'polypeptide(L)'
;MGPHRQRNLAEIIELSSPVEVVDVGANPIDGVPPYKGLLDAGHVRLVGFEPQGEALAKLNASKGPRETYLPDAVGDGGSRRFYVCRAPGMSSTLAPNQELLRHFHGFPKWAEVVEERELETVRLDDIAEIADMDFLKIDVQGGELAVFEGGRKRLSDAVAVQTEVSFLPLYVGEPLFGEVDRELRSLGFMLHTFAALDKRAVAPLVVDNSIYKGVNQFFQADAVYIKDFAHIARLSSEKLKSLSMIMHHCYRSVDVAQFALRVHDEKFATQYWREYMAMLGAGQP
;
A
#
# COMPACT_ATOMS: atom_id res chain seq x y z
N MET A 1 26.39 -12.21 16.20
CA MET A 1 25.85 -12.53 14.86
C MET A 1 25.79 -11.23 14.10
N GLY A 2 26.53 -11.12 12.98
CA GLY A 2 26.61 -9.87 12.21
C GLY A 2 25.26 -9.51 11.56
N PRO A 3 25.09 -8.27 11.08
CA PRO A 3 23.91 -7.89 10.32
C PRO A 3 23.83 -8.84 9.13
N HIS A 4 22.80 -9.68 9.09
CA HIS A 4 22.53 -10.49 7.91
C HIS A 4 22.36 -9.50 6.75
N ARG A 5 23.33 -9.45 5.83
CA ARG A 5 23.10 -8.92 4.48
C ARG A 5 21.86 -9.65 3.99
N GLN A 6 20.73 -8.95 3.93
CA GLN A 6 19.53 -9.44 3.28
C GLN A 6 20.00 -9.75 1.85
N ARG A 7 20.06 -11.04 1.50
CA ARG A 7 20.60 -11.46 0.21
C ARG A 7 19.68 -10.88 -0.87
N ASN A 8 20.25 -10.13 -1.81
CA ASN A 8 19.49 -9.24 -2.67
C ASN A 8 18.97 -10.01 -3.89
N LEU A 9 17.65 -10.21 -4.00
CA LEU A 9 17.04 -10.90 -5.13
C LEU A 9 17.34 -10.22 -6.47
N ALA A 10 17.56 -8.90 -6.45
CA ALA A 10 17.93 -8.14 -7.65
C ALA A 10 19.28 -8.55 -8.25
N GLU A 11 20.12 -9.28 -7.53
CA GLU A 11 21.39 -9.83 -8.05
C GLU A 11 21.19 -11.12 -8.87
N ILE A 12 20.00 -11.73 -8.78
CA ILE A 12 19.66 -13.00 -9.41
C ILE A 12 18.74 -12.78 -10.61
N ILE A 13 17.76 -11.88 -10.47
CA ILE A 13 16.78 -11.64 -11.52
C ILE A 13 17.20 -10.47 -12.40
N GLU A 14 17.14 -10.68 -13.71
CA GLU A 14 17.34 -9.60 -14.67
C GLU A 14 16.01 -8.91 -14.96
N LEU A 15 15.83 -7.72 -14.41
CA LEU A 15 14.67 -6.87 -14.69
C LEU A 15 14.87 -6.13 -16.01
N SER A 16 13.91 -6.29 -16.94
CA SER A 16 13.92 -5.56 -18.22
C SER A 16 13.47 -4.11 -18.02
N SER A 17 12.66 -3.86 -16.99
CA SER A 17 12.23 -2.55 -16.53
C SER A 17 12.18 -2.50 -15.00
N PRO A 18 12.32 -1.31 -14.39
CA PRO A 18 12.04 -1.10 -12.97
C PRO A 18 10.65 -1.60 -12.58
N VAL A 19 10.49 -1.98 -11.31
CA VAL A 19 9.17 -2.23 -10.72
C VAL A 19 8.41 -0.91 -10.65
N GLU A 20 7.22 -0.88 -11.25
CA GLU A 20 6.39 0.33 -11.30
C GLU A 20 5.53 0.43 -10.04
N VAL A 21 5.81 1.43 -9.21
CA VAL A 21 5.12 1.66 -7.95
C VAL A 21 4.27 2.92 -8.05
N VAL A 22 3.03 2.79 -7.58
CA VAL A 22 2.13 3.92 -7.35
C VAL A 22 1.88 4.05 -5.84
N ASP A 23 2.10 5.24 -5.29
CA ASP A 23 1.81 5.57 -3.89
C ASP A 23 0.75 6.66 -3.81
N VAL A 24 -0.48 6.28 -3.43
CA VAL A 24 -1.59 7.21 -3.21
C VAL A 24 -1.65 7.55 -1.72
N GLY A 25 -1.45 8.84 -1.39
CA GLY A 25 -1.26 9.27 -0.01
C GLY A 25 0.20 9.13 0.42
N ALA A 26 1.11 9.73 -0.35
CA ALA A 26 2.56 9.62 -0.17
C ALA A 26 3.12 10.47 0.99
N ASN A 27 2.28 10.84 1.96
CA ASN A 27 2.67 11.73 3.04
C ASN A 27 3.83 11.12 3.86
N PRO A 28 4.95 11.82 4.07
CA PRO A 28 6.11 11.26 4.77
C PRO A 28 5.93 11.23 6.31
N ILE A 29 4.72 11.04 6.81
CA ILE A 29 4.41 10.99 8.26
C ILE A 29 4.24 9.56 8.79
N ASP A 30 3.93 8.59 7.93
CA ASP A 30 3.55 7.22 8.34
C ASP A 30 4.73 6.22 8.31
N GLY A 31 5.95 6.75 8.46
CA GLY A 31 7.17 5.95 8.49
C GLY A 31 7.76 5.68 7.11
N VAL A 32 8.49 4.57 6.99
CA VAL A 32 9.21 4.22 5.76
C VAL A 32 8.31 3.33 4.90
N PRO A 33 7.96 3.72 3.67
CA PRO A 33 7.10 2.91 2.83
C PRO A 33 7.81 1.59 2.45
N PRO A 34 7.05 0.49 2.25
CA PRO A 34 7.60 -0.85 2.09
C PRO A 34 8.55 -0.98 0.88
N TYR A 35 8.32 -0.20 -0.18
CA TYR A 35 9.13 -0.20 -1.39
C TYR A 35 10.42 0.62 -1.29
N LYS A 36 10.65 1.37 -0.19
CA LYS A 36 11.76 2.34 -0.10
C LYS A 36 13.13 1.70 -0.33
N GLY A 37 13.35 0.49 0.18
CA GLY A 37 14.61 -0.22 -0.03
C GLY A 37 14.89 -0.56 -1.50
N LEU A 38 13.84 -0.91 -2.26
CA LEU A 38 13.95 -1.15 -3.70
C LEU A 38 14.13 0.15 -4.49
N LEU A 39 13.49 1.23 -4.05
CA LEU A 39 13.65 2.57 -4.62
C LEU A 39 15.08 3.08 -4.47
N ASP A 40 15.64 2.98 -3.26
CA ASP A 40 17.01 3.41 -2.96
C ASP A 40 18.06 2.59 -3.70
N ALA A 41 17.78 1.32 -3.95
CA ALA A 41 18.61 0.44 -4.76
C ALA A 41 18.45 0.68 -6.28
N GLY A 42 17.55 1.57 -6.70
CA GLY A 42 17.33 1.88 -8.12
C GLY A 42 16.59 0.78 -8.88
N HIS A 43 15.77 -0.02 -8.20
CA HIS A 43 14.94 -1.07 -8.80
C HIS A 43 13.48 -0.66 -8.99
N VAL A 44 13.06 0.47 -8.44
CA VAL A 44 11.70 1.00 -8.55
C VAL A 44 11.68 2.29 -9.38
N ARG A 45 10.56 2.52 -10.04
CA ARG A 45 10.10 3.85 -10.48
C ARG A 45 8.79 4.16 -9.77
N LEU A 46 8.69 5.36 -9.20
CA LEU A 46 7.59 5.77 -8.34
C LEU A 46 6.81 6.93 -8.97
N VAL A 47 5.48 6.79 -8.95
CA VAL A 47 4.53 7.90 -9.08
C VAL A 47 3.77 8.01 -7.76
N GLY A 48 4.00 9.09 -7.00
CA GLY A 48 3.36 9.35 -5.71
C GLY A 48 2.36 10.51 -5.79
N PHE A 49 1.33 10.49 -4.94
CA PHE A 49 0.28 11.51 -4.87
C PHE A 49 0.22 12.11 -3.47
N GLU A 50 0.31 13.43 -3.39
CA GLU A 50 0.18 14.17 -2.14
C GLU A 50 -0.45 15.56 -2.39
N PRO A 51 -1.74 15.75 -2.04
CA PRO A 51 -2.43 17.01 -2.27
C PRO A 51 -2.07 18.13 -1.28
N GLN A 52 -1.41 17.82 -0.16
CA GLN A 52 -0.97 18.83 0.81
C GLN A 52 0.33 19.49 0.36
N GLY A 53 0.25 20.77 -0.02
CA GLY A 53 1.37 21.52 -0.61
C GLY A 53 2.67 21.47 0.20
N GLU A 54 2.61 21.52 1.55
CA GLU A 54 3.81 21.43 2.39
C GLU A 54 4.47 20.04 2.34
N ALA A 55 3.67 18.97 2.38
CA ALA A 55 4.18 17.60 2.29
C ALA A 55 4.73 17.31 0.88
N LEU A 56 4.00 17.73 -0.15
CA LEU A 56 4.42 17.64 -1.55
C LEU A 56 5.73 18.39 -1.82
N ALA A 57 5.91 19.57 -1.23
CA ALA A 57 7.16 20.34 -1.36
C ALA A 57 8.35 19.59 -0.73
N LYS A 58 8.16 18.93 0.42
CA LYS A 58 9.19 18.10 1.05
C LYS A 58 9.56 16.91 0.17
N LEU A 59 8.56 16.19 -0.35
CA LEU A 59 8.77 15.06 -1.27
C LEU A 59 9.56 15.49 -2.50
N ASN A 60 9.17 16.61 -3.13
CA ASN A 60 9.87 17.13 -4.31
C ASN A 60 11.29 17.62 -4.02
N ALA A 61 11.58 18.10 -2.81
CA ALA A 61 12.93 18.50 -2.41
C ALA A 61 13.87 17.30 -2.20
N SER A 62 13.34 16.13 -1.85
CA SER A 62 14.12 14.91 -1.57
C SER A 62 14.09 13.85 -2.66
N LYS A 63 13.31 14.04 -3.74
CA LYS A 63 13.07 13.01 -4.74
C LYS A 63 14.32 12.66 -5.56
N GLY A 64 14.50 11.38 -5.84
CA GLY A 64 15.47 10.86 -6.78
C GLY A 64 15.01 10.95 -8.25
N PRO A 65 15.84 10.51 -9.21
CA PRO A 65 15.57 10.64 -10.65
C PRO A 65 14.44 9.73 -11.16
N ARG A 66 13.95 8.79 -10.34
CA ARG A 66 12.88 7.85 -10.69
C ARG A 66 11.59 8.08 -9.91
N GLU A 67 11.47 9.25 -9.29
CA GLU A 67 10.34 9.62 -8.47
C GLU A 67 9.62 10.81 -9.10
N THR A 68 8.32 10.67 -9.28
CA THR A 68 7.42 11.75 -9.69
C THR A 68 6.36 11.89 -8.60
N TYR A 69 6.16 13.12 -8.10
CA TYR A 69 5.14 13.42 -7.10
C TYR A 69 4.14 14.41 -7.67
N LEU A 70 2.87 14.06 -7.63
CA LEU A 70 1.76 14.81 -8.19
C LEU A 70 0.90 15.42 -7.06
N PRO A 71 0.36 16.64 -7.27
CA PRO A 71 -0.47 17.34 -6.28
C PRO A 71 -1.92 16.81 -6.22
N ASP A 72 -2.25 15.79 -6.99
CA ASP A 72 -3.63 15.36 -7.16
C ASP A 72 -4.10 14.51 -5.97
N ALA A 73 -5.37 14.72 -5.58
CA ALA A 73 -6.07 13.79 -4.70
C ALA A 73 -6.72 12.71 -5.58
N VAL A 74 -6.35 11.45 -5.37
CA VAL A 74 -6.92 10.35 -6.16
C VAL A 74 -8.25 9.92 -5.53
N GLY A 75 -9.27 9.70 -6.35
CA GLY A 75 -10.63 9.36 -5.91
C GLY A 75 -11.52 8.98 -7.10
N ASP A 76 -12.77 9.45 -7.07
CA ASP A 76 -13.76 9.12 -8.09
C ASP A 76 -13.76 10.06 -9.31
N GLY A 77 -12.92 11.10 -9.30
CA GLY A 77 -12.86 12.11 -10.36
C GLY A 77 -13.79 13.30 -10.18
N GLY A 78 -14.48 13.39 -9.03
CA GLY A 78 -15.40 14.47 -8.72
C GLY A 78 -14.87 15.42 -7.65
N SER A 79 -15.58 16.55 -7.51
CA SER A 79 -15.39 17.46 -6.39
C SER A 79 -15.86 16.80 -5.09
N ARG A 80 -15.04 16.92 -4.05
CA ARG A 80 -15.29 16.38 -2.72
C ARG A 80 -15.07 17.42 -1.66
N ARG A 81 -15.85 17.33 -0.58
CA ARG A 81 -15.50 18.03 0.64
C ARG A 81 -14.32 17.33 1.29
N PHE A 82 -13.35 18.10 1.77
CA PHE A 82 -12.20 17.64 2.51
C PHE A 82 -12.23 18.23 3.92
N TYR A 83 -12.19 17.35 4.92
CA TYR A 83 -12.24 17.69 6.34
C TYR A 83 -10.82 17.66 6.88
N VAL A 84 -10.22 18.84 7.04
CA VAL A 84 -8.91 18.97 7.66
C VAL A 84 -9.08 18.78 9.15
N CYS A 85 -8.53 17.71 9.69
CA CYS A 85 -8.58 17.41 11.11
C CYS A 85 -7.37 17.98 11.84
N ARG A 86 -7.49 18.15 13.16
CA ARG A 86 -6.40 18.64 14.02
C ARG A 86 -5.13 17.78 13.90
N ALA A 87 -5.28 16.46 13.82
CA ALA A 87 -4.19 15.57 13.44
C ALA A 87 -4.18 15.41 11.91
N PRO A 88 -3.06 15.70 11.22
CA PRO A 88 -2.99 15.59 9.76
C PRO A 88 -3.40 14.21 9.23
N GLY A 89 -2.95 13.13 9.87
CA GLY A 89 -3.31 11.75 9.53
C GLY A 89 -4.76 11.34 9.84
N MET A 90 -5.61 12.26 10.33
CA MET A 90 -7.06 12.03 10.44
C MET A 90 -7.84 12.79 9.36
N SER A 91 -7.18 13.56 8.48
CA SER A 91 -7.88 14.34 7.46
C SER A 91 -8.33 13.46 6.30
N SER A 92 -9.57 13.64 5.85
CA SER A 92 -10.19 12.77 4.85
C SER A 92 -11.24 13.52 4.01
N THR A 93 -11.64 12.93 2.90
CA THR A 93 -12.84 13.35 2.16
C THR A 93 -14.14 12.92 2.83
N LEU A 94 -14.04 12.11 3.90
CA LEU A 94 -15.15 11.69 4.74
C LEU A 94 -15.12 12.43 6.09
N ALA A 95 -16.30 12.72 6.63
CA ALA A 95 -16.41 13.40 7.93
C ALA A 95 -16.04 12.44 9.06
N PRO A 96 -15.21 12.84 10.05
CA PRO A 96 -14.86 11.97 11.17
C PRO A 96 -16.08 11.59 12.01
N ASN A 97 -16.20 10.31 12.36
CA ASN A 97 -17.31 9.78 13.15
C ASN A 97 -17.08 10.02 14.66
N GLN A 98 -17.32 11.25 15.10
CA GLN A 98 -17.12 11.66 16.49
C GLN A 98 -17.94 10.85 17.50
N GLU A 99 -19.09 10.30 17.11
CA GLU A 99 -19.92 9.45 17.98
C GLU A 99 -19.21 8.14 18.35
N LEU A 100 -18.53 7.52 17.39
CA LEU A 100 -17.69 6.35 17.64
C LEU A 100 -16.37 6.74 18.29
N LEU A 101 -15.67 7.72 17.70
CA LEU A 101 -14.29 8.06 18.03
C LEU A 101 -14.12 8.50 19.49
N ARG A 102 -15.15 9.11 20.11
CA ARG A 102 -15.14 9.48 21.54
C ARG A 102 -14.89 8.31 22.50
N HIS A 103 -15.10 7.07 22.05
CA HIS A 103 -14.87 5.86 22.84
C HIS A 103 -13.41 5.39 22.85
N PHE A 104 -12.50 6.10 22.15
CA PHE A 104 -11.08 5.78 22.08
C PHE A 104 -10.24 6.99 22.49
N HIS A 105 -9.16 6.75 23.25
CA HIS A 105 -8.31 7.82 23.77
C HIS A 105 -7.68 8.64 22.64
N GLY A 106 -7.64 9.97 22.83
CA GLY A 106 -7.03 10.92 21.89
C GLY A 106 -7.88 11.26 20.66
N PHE A 107 -8.57 10.27 20.09
CA PHE A 107 -9.35 10.43 18.85
C PHE A 107 -10.35 11.59 18.82
N PRO A 108 -11.18 11.87 19.85
CA PRO A 108 -12.08 13.01 19.79
C PRO A 108 -11.36 14.36 19.57
N LYS A 109 -10.12 14.49 20.05
CA LYS A 109 -9.27 15.67 19.80
C LYS A 109 -8.52 15.58 18.47
N TRP A 110 -8.01 14.41 18.09
CA TRP A 110 -7.28 14.23 16.83
C TRP A 110 -8.17 14.42 15.61
N ALA A 111 -9.42 13.97 15.70
CA ALA A 111 -10.44 14.02 14.65
C ALA A 111 -11.30 15.29 14.69
N GLU A 112 -10.91 16.29 15.49
CA GLU A 112 -11.58 17.59 15.50
C GLU A 112 -11.33 18.28 14.16
N VAL A 113 -12.39 18.59 13.43
CA VAL A 113 -12.31 19.32 12.14
C VAL A 113 -11.94 20.77 12.42
N VAL A 114 -10.81 21.22 11.88
CA VAL A 114 -10.31 22.59 12.04
C VAL A 114 -10.56 23.45 10.79
N GLU A 115 -10.76 22.82 9.64
CA GLU A 115 -11.09 23.47 8.37
C GLU A 115 -11.88 22.50 7.47
N GLU A 116 -12.86 23.02 6.73
CA GLU A 116 -13.53 22.32 5.64
C GLU A 116 -13.23 23.06 4.34
N ARG A 117 -12.84 22.34 3.29
CA ARG A 117 -12.62 22.91 1.95
C ARG A 117 -13.09 21.95 0.86
N GLU A 118 -13.29 22.47 -0.35
CA GLU A 118 -13.51 21.62 -1.53
C GLU A 118 -12.17 21.19 -2.12
N LEU A 119 -12.14 19.96 -2.63
CA LEU A 119 -10.98 19.32 -3.22
C LEU A 119 -11.45 18.56 -4.45
N GLU A 120 -10.88 18.87 -5.60
CA GLU A 120 -11.09 18.08 -6.81
C GLU A 120 -10.30 16.78 -6.72
N THR A 121 -10.95 15.67 -7.04
CA THR A 121 -10.27 14.37 -7.13
C THR A 121 -10.09 13.96 -8.59
N VAL A 122 -9.10 13.11 -8.84
CA VAL A 122 -8.84 12.49 -10.15
C VAL A 122 -9.01 10.99 -10.05
N ARG A 123 -9.50 10.35 -11.11
CA ARG A 123 -9.54 8.89 -11.18
C ARG A 123 -8.15 8.35 -11.47
N LEU A 124 -7.76 7.28 -10.78
CA LEU A 124 -6.47 6.61 -11.00
C LEU A 124 -6.28 6.16 -12.46
N ASP A 125 -7.36 5.77 -13.15
CA ASP A 125 -7.31 5.38 -14.56
C ASP A 125 -6.96 6.52 -15.53
N ASP A 126 -7.22 7.77 -15.13
CA ASP A 126 -7.11 8.96 -15.98
C ASP A 126 -5.74 9.66 -15.88
N ILE A 127 -4.83 9.13 -15.05
CA ILE A 127 -3.50 9.72 -14.81
C ILE A 127 -2.52 9.27 -15.89
N ALA A 128 -1.92 10.24 -16.59
CA ALA A 128 -1.07 9.99 -17.75
C ALA A 128 0.35 9.52 -17.35
N GLU A 129 0.83 9.96 -16.19
CA GLU A 129 2.14 9.64 -15.63
C GLU A 129 2.26 8.17 -15.23
N ILE A 130 1.14 7.52 -14.96
CA ILE A 130 1.09 6.08 -14.72
C ILE A 130 1.10 5.39 -16.07
N ALA A 131 2.24 4.85 -16.50
CA ALA A 131 2.31 4.06 -17.74
C ALA A 131 1.90 2.60 -17.50
N ASP A 132 2.40 2.03 -16.41
CA ASP A 132 2.13 0.68 -15.91
C ASP A 132 2.13 0.73 -14.37
N MET A 133 1.62 -0.31 -13.72
CA MET A 133 1.55 -0.43 -12.27
C MET A 133 1.77 -1.89 -11.88
N ASP A 134 2.82 -2.16 -11.11
CA ASP A 134 3.07 -3.46 -10.49
C ASP A 134 2.56 -3.49 -9.06
N PHE A 135 2.76 -2.39 -8.33
CA PHE A 135 2.47 -2.30 -6.92
C PHE A 135 1.76 -0.98 -6.61
N LEU A 136 0.55 -1.08 -6.04
CA LEU A 136 -0.14 0.06 -5.45
C LEU A 136 0.05 0.03 -3.93
N LYS A 137 0.58 1.11 -3.35
CA LYS A 137 0.38 1.43 -1.94
C LYS A 137 -0.64 2.56 -1.87
N ILE A 138 -1.64 2.41 -1.02
CA ILE A 138 -2.69 3.40 -0.83
C ILE A 138 -3.02 3.57 0.65
N ASP A 139 -3.10 4.83 1.07
CA ASP A 139 -3.57 5.25 2.37
C ASP A 139 -4.21 6.63 2.21
N VAL A 140 -5.55 6.68 2.16
CA VAL A 140 -6.31 7.91 1.94
C VAL A 140 -7.41 8.11 2.98
N GLN A 141 -7.27 7.45 4.12
CA GLN A 141 -8.12 7.62 5.30
C GLN A 141 -9.61 7.42 5.00
N GLY A 142 -9.98 6.26 4.45
CA GLY A 142 -11.37 5.84 4.21
C GLY A 142 -11.87 6.04 2.78
N GLY A 143 -11.06 6.67 1.92
CA GLY A 143 -11.36 6.89 0.50
C GLY A 143 -10.99 5.74 -0.44
N GLU A 144 -10.49 4.62 0.08
CA GLU A 144 -9.79 3.58 -0.68
C GLU A 144 -10.70 2.97 -1.76
N LEU A 145 -11.97 2.70 -1.42
CA LEU A 145 -12.93 2.10 -2.35
C LEU A 145 -13.15 2.96 -3.60
N ALA A 146 -13.25 4.28 -3.44
CA ALA A 146 -13.44 5.21 -4.55
C ALA A 146 -12.21 5.22 -5.48
N VAL A 147 -11.00 5.11 -4.93
CA VAL A 147 -9.77 4.98 -5.71
C VAL A 147 -9.74 3.66 -6.49
N PHE A 148 -10.15 2.55 -5.86
CA PHE A 148 -10.22 1.26 -6.55
C PHE A 148 -11.24 1.26 -7.69
N GLU A 149 -12.45 1.78 -7.46
CA GLU A 149 -13.49 1.91 -8.48
C GLU A 149 -13.04 2.84 -9.62
N GLY A 150 -12.37 3.94 -9.29
CA GLY A 150 -11.78 4.88 -10.24
C GLY A 150 -10.55 4.35 -10.98
N GLY A 151 -9.96 3.25 -10.52
CA GLY A 151 -8.68 2.69 -10.96
C GLY A 151 -8.71 1.26 -11.48
N ARG A 152 -9.90 0.69 -11.73
CA ARG A 152 -10.05 -0.73 -12.07
C ARG A 152 -9.21 -1.15 -13.28
N LYS A 153 -9.06 -0.30 -14.30
CA LYS A 153 -8.27 -0.61 -15.49
C LYS A 153 -6.78 -0.65 -15.17
N ARG A 154 -6.25 0.28 -14.38
CA ARG A 154 -4.84 0.25 -13.97
C ARG A 154 -4.56 -0.91 -13.01
N LEU A 155 -5.48 -1.16 -12.07
CA LEU A 155 -5.37 -2.22 -11.07
C LEU A 155 -5.43 -3.62 -11.66
N SER A 156 -6.03 -3.82 -12.84
CA SER A 156 -6.08 -5.15 -13.45
C SER A 156 -4.69 -5.71 -13.74
N ASP A 157 -3.70 -4.84 -14.00
CA ASP A 157 -2.34 -5.21 -14.36
C ASP A 157 -1.36 -5.24 -13.16
N ALA A 158 -1.77 -4.72 -12.00
CA ALA A 158 -0.98 -4.76 -10.78
C ALA A 158 -0.88 -6.18 -10.21
N VAL A 159 0.26 -6.50 -9.60
CA VAL A 159 0.53 -7.81 -8.99
C VAL A 159 0.41 -7.79 -7.47
N ALA A 160 0.52 -6.62 -6.86
CA ALA A 160 0.36 -6.43 -5.43
C ALA A 160 -0.36 -5.11 -5.12
N VAL A 161 -1.09 -5.10 -4.00
CA VAL A 161 -1.69 -3.89 -3.41
C VAL A 161 -1.45 -3.92 -1.90
N GLN A 162 -1.00 -2.82 -1.32
CA GLN A 162 -1.12 -2.58 0.12
C GLN A 162 -2.09 -1.43 0.32
N THR A 163 -3.09 -1.66 1.17
CA THR A 163 -4.12 -0.67 1.48
C THR A 163 -4.40 -0.66 2.96
N GLU A 164 -4.61 0.54 3.51
CA GLU A 164 -5.25 0.66 4.81
C GLU A 164 -6.70 0.15 4.71
N VAL A 165 -7.17 -0.56 5.74
CA VAL A 165 -8.55 -1.03 5.87
C VAL A 165 -9.06 -0.82 7.28
N SER A 166 -10.29 -0.33 7.39
CA SER A 166 -10.94 -0.06 8.66
C SER A 166 -11.86 -1.20 9.10
N PHE A 167 -11.80 -1.56 10.39
CA PHE A 167 -12.72 -2.54 11.01
C PHE A 167 -13.86 -1.88 11.78
N LEU A 168 -13.77 -0.56 11.98
CA LEU A 168 -14.80 0.29 12.56
C LEU A 168 -14.94 1.54 11.66
N PRO A 169 -16.13 2.15 11.56
CA PRO A 169 -16.34 3.32 10.71
C PRO A 169 -15.79 4.57 11.40
N LEU A 170 -14.49 4.82 11.25
CA LEU A 170 -13.78 5.98 11.79
C LEU A 170 -14.30 7.26 11.16
N TYR A 171 -14.78 7.16 9.93
CA TYR A 171 -15.49 8.21 9.21
C TYR A 171 -16.94 7.81 8.91
N VAL A 172 -17.79 8.83 8.74
CA VAL A 172 -19.20 8.63 8.41
C VAL A 172 -19.33 8.16 6.96
N GLY A 173 -19.91 6.97 6.77
CA GLY A 173 -20.08 6.37 5.44
C GLY A 173 -18.82 5.70 4.88
N GLU A 174 -17.80 5.51 5.70
CA GLU A 174 -16.57 4.82 5.34
C GLU A 174 -16.83 3.35 4.95
N PRO A 175 -16.31 2.88 3.81
CA PRO A 175 -16.29 1.47 3.46
C PRO A 175 -15.40 0.68 4.44
N LEU A 176 -15.95 -0.37 5.04
CA LEU A 176 -15.16 -1.21 5.96
C LEU A 176 -14.36 -2.28 5.19
N PHE A 177 -13.48 -2.98 5.91
CA PHE A 177 -12.65 -4.08 5.39
C PHE A 177 -13.40 -5.03 4.44
N GLY A 178 -14.63 -5.43 4.78
CA GLY A 178 -15.40 -6.37 3.95
C GLY A 178 -15.80 -5.82 2.58
N GLU A 179 -16.00 -4.51 2.45
CA GLU A 179 -16.32 -3.86 1.18
C GLU A 179 -15.07 -3.67 0.32
N VAL A 180 -13.96 -3.27 0.94
CA VAL A 180 -12.64 -3.17 0.29
C VAL A 180 -12.14 -4.55 -0.18
N ASP A 181 -12.21 -5.57 0.67
CA ASP A 181 -11.81 -6.95 0.32
C ASP A 181 -12.64 -7.48 -0.86
N ARG A 182 -13.96 -7.24 -0.85
CA ARG A 182 -14.84 -7.63 -1.96
C ARG A 182 -14.43 -6.97 -3.28
N GLU A 183 -14.12 -5.68 -3.27
CA GLU A 183 -13.69 -4.96 -4.46
C GLU A 183 -12.36 -5.51 -5.00
N LEU A 184 -11.35 -5.64 -4.15
CA LEU A 184 -10.04 -6.16 -4.56
C LEU A 184 -10.13 -7.60 -5.08
N ARG A 185 -10.94 -8.46 -4.45
CA ARG A 185 -11.20 -9.82 -4.96
C ARG A 185 -11.89 -9.81 -6.32
N SER A 186 -12.79 -8.86 -6.57
CA SER A 186 -13.44 -8.74 -7.88
C SER A 186 -12.43 -8.41 -9.00
N LEU A 187 -11.29 -7.79 -8.64
CA LEU A 187 -10.16 -7.47 -9.52
C LEU A 187 -9.12 -8.61 -9.61
N GLY A 188 -9.42 -9.78 -9.04
CA GLY A 188 -8.56 -10.97 -9.10
C GLY A 188 -7.42 -10.97 -8.09
N PHE A 189 -7.50 -10.13 -7.05
CA PHE A 189 -6.58 -10.19 -5.92
C PHE A 189 -7.06 -11.18 -4.85
N MET A 190 -6.13 -11.64 -4.04
CA MET A 190 -6.38 -12.38 -2.82
C MET A 190 -5.64 -11.72 -1.65
N LEU A 191 -6.28 -11.68 -0.49
CA LEU A 191 -5.62 -11.24 0.75
C LEU A 191 -4.45 -12.20 1.05
N HIS A 192 -3.26 -11.65 1.16
CA HIS A 192 -2.03 -12.40 1.44
C HIS A 192 -1.65 -12.34 2.92
N THR A 193 -1.53 -11.13 3.46
CA THR A 193 -1.13 -10.90 4.87
C THR A 193 -1.58 -9.51 5.33
N PHE A 194 -1.40 -9.23 6.62
CA PHE A 194 -1.45 -7.88 7.16
C PHE A 194 -0.02 -7.42 7.49
N ALA A 195 0.44 -6.32 6.90
CA ALA A 195 1.75 -5.74 7.20
C ALA A 195 1.75 -5.09 8.59
N ALA A 196 0.61 -4.51 8.99
CA ALA A 196 0.34 -3.98 10.30
C ALA A 196 -1.11 -4.31 10.72
N LEU A 197 -1.33 -4.54 12.01
CA LEU A 197 -2.65 -4.74 12.60
C LEU A 197 -2.77 -3.80 13.80
N ASP A 198 -3.58 -2.76 13.65
CA ASP A 198 -3.77 -1.77 14.69
C ASP A 198 -4.96 -2.09 15.58
N LYS A 199 -4.68 -2.06 16.88
CA LYS A 199 -5.67 -2.23 17.93
C LYS A 199 -5.70 -1.01 18.81
N ARG A 200 -6.89 -0.64 19.27
CA ARG A 200 -7.08 0.43 20.26
C ARG A 200 -7.81 -0.11 21.48
N ALA A 201 -7.46 0.37 22.68
CA ALA A 201 -8.24 0.07 23.87
C ALA A 201 -9.47 0.96 23.89
N VAL A 202 -10.64 0.39 24.20
CA VAL A 202 -11.85 1.18 24.46
C VAL A 202 -11.63 1.96 25.76
N ALA A 203 -11.81 3.27 25.72
CA ALA A 203 -11.71 4.14 26.87
C ALA A 203 -12.72 3.72 27.97
N PRO A 204 -12.37 3.84 29.27
CA PRO A 204 -11.21 4.57 29.80
C PRO A 204 -9.94 3.74 29.99
N LEU A 205 -9.88 2.47 29.56
CA LEU A 205 -8.72 1.60 29.80
C LEU A 205 -7.44 2.16 29.15
N VAL A 206 -6.34 2.18 29.89
CA VAL A 206 -4.99 2.49 29.39
C VAL A 206 -4.11 1.26 29.60
N VAL A 207 -3.38 0.85 28.56
CA VAL A 207 -2.57 -0.38 28.57
C VAL A 207 -1.10 -0.01 28.65
N ASP A 208 -0.37 -0.53 29.63
CA ASP A 208 1.06 -0.26 29.86
C ASP A 208 1.42 1.24 29.79
N ASN A 209 0.61 2.11 30.41
CA ASN A 209 0.76 3.57 30.36
C ASN A 209 0.78 4.16 28.94
N SER A 210 0.20 3.50 27.95
CA SER A 210 0.09 3.97 26.57
C SER A 210 -1.35 4.00 26.11
N ILE A 211 -1.78 5.16 25.59
CA ILE A 211 -3.09 5.33 24.96
C ILE A 211 -3.15 4.73 23.55
N TYR A 212 -2.01 4.38 22.98
CA TYR A 212 -1.91 3.86 21.62
C TYR A 212 -2.07 2.34 21.57
N LYS A 213 -1.83 1.64 22.69
CA LYS A 213 -1.92 0.19 22.78
C LYS A 213 -3.37 -0.28 22.87
N GLY A 214 -3.70 -1.32 22.11
CA GLY A 214 -4.98 -2.02 22.20
C GLY A 214 -4.90 -3.36 22.91
N VAL A 215 -6.07 -3.91 23.22
CA VAL A 215 -6.21 -5.28 23.77
C VAL A 215 -6.74 -6.21 22.68
N ASN A 216 -8.04 -6.15 22.40
CA ASN A 216 -8.70 -7.02 21.42
C ASN A 216 -9.46 -6.28 20.32
N GLN A 217 -9.77 -4.99 20.50
CA GLN A 217 -10.54 -4.23 19.52
C GLN A 217 -9.64 -3.86 18.33
N PHE A 218 -9.86 -4.52 17.20
CA PHE A 218 -9.28 -4.12 15.92
C PHE A 218 -9.82 -2.76 15.51
N PHE A 219 -8.94 -1.96 14.93
CA PHE A 219 -9.22 -0.58 14.54
C PHE A 219 -9.01 -0.42 13.04
N GLN A 220 -7.77 -0.52 12.60
CA GLN A 220 -7.34 -0.49 11.20
C GLN A 220 -6.27 -1.56 10.96
N ALA A 221 -5.90 -1.76 9.71
CA ALA A 221 -4.76 -2.58 9.32
C ALA A 221 -4.21 -2.18 7.96
N ASP A 222 -2.92 -2.43 7.76
CA ASP A 222 -2.31 -2.46 6.42
C ASP A 222 -2.51 -3.85 5.82
N ALA A 223 -3.50 -4.01 4.96
CA ALA A 223 -3.78 -5.26 4.26
C ALA A 223 -2.96 -5.36 2.98
N VAL A 224 -2.27 -6.49 2.79
CA VAL A 224 -1.47 -6.78 1.59
C VAL A 224 -2.20 -7.84 0.77
N TYR A 225 -2.43 -7.51 -0.49
CA TYR A 225 -3.08 -8.34 -1.49
C TYR A 225 -2.10 -8.66 -2.61
N ILE A 226 -2.22 -9.87 -3.18
CA ILE A 226 -1.47 -10.33 -4.35
C ILE A 226 -2.42 -10.90 -5.39
N LYS A 227 -1.99 -10.97 -6.65
CA LYS A 227 -2.79 -11.69 -7.67
C LYS A 227 -2.96 -13.16 -7.29
N ASP A 228 -4.20 -13.65 -7.47
CA ASP A 228 -4.60 -15.01 -7.14
C ASP A 228 -3.66 -16.07 -7.72
N PHE A 229 -3.22 -17.02 -6.88
CA PHE A 229 -2.33 -18.11 -7.24
C PHE A 229 -2.86 -18.97 -8.39
N ALA A 230 -4.18 -19.14 -8.52
CA ALA A 230 -4.78 -19.90 -9.62
C ALA A 230 -4.53 -19.25 -10.99
N HIS A 231 -4.23 -17.95 -11.00
CA HIS A 231 -4.09 -17.12 -12.19
C HIS A 231 -2.67 -16.56 -12.39
N ILE A 232 -1.76 -16.80 -11.45
CA ILE A 232 -0.38 -16.30 -11.49
C ILE A 232 0.36 -16.71 -12.78
N ALA A 233 0.06 -17.91 -13.32
CA ALA A 233 0.68 -18.43 -14.54
C ALA A 233 0.28 -17.64 -15.79
N ARG A 234 -0.74 -16.77 -15.73
CA ARG A 234 -1.12 -15.85 -16.82
C ARG A 234 -0.26 -14.58 -16.85
N LEU A 235 0.45 -14.27 -15.76
CA LEU A 235 1.31 -13.08 -15.69
C LEU A 235 2.47 -13.18 -16.68
N SER A 236 2.91 -12.02 -17.17
CA SER A 236 4.09 -11.90 -18.03
C SER A 236 5.38 -12.19 -17.25
N SER A 237 6.50 -12.32 -17.97
CA SER A 237 7.85 -12.43 -17.37
C SER A 237 8.08 -11.31 -16.35
N GLU A 238 7.90 -10.06 -16.77
CA GLU A 238 8.16 -8.90 -15.90
C GLU A 238 7.21 -8.85 -14.70
N LYS A 239 5.92 -9.17 -14.87
CA LYS A 239 4.98 -9.20 -13.74
C LYS A 239 5.33 -10.27 -12.70
N LEU A 240 5.80 -11.45 -13.13
CA LEU A 240 6.28 -12.49 -12.21
C LEU A 240 7.55 -12.05 -11.46
N LYS A 241 8.49 -11.41 -12.17
CA LYS A 241 9.70 -10.83 -11.56
C LYS A 241 9.35 -9.71 -10.57
N SER A 242 8.51 -8.76 -10.95
CA SER A 242 8.04 -7.68 -10.06
C SER A 242 7.36 -8.24 -8.82
N LEU A 243 6.46 -9.22 -8.96
CA LEU A 243 5.83 -9.88 -7.81
C LEU A 243 6.87 -10.50 -6.88
N SER A 244 7.88 -11.21 -7.42
CA SER A 244 8.94 -11.82 -6.61
C SER A 244 9.78 -10.77 -5.87
N MET A 245 10.09 -9.64 -6.52
CA MET A 245 10.83 -8.53 -5.91
C MET A 245 10.06 -7.91 -4.77
N ILE A 246 8.80 -7.58 -4.99
CA ILE A 246 7.93 -6.95 -3.98
C ILE A 246 7.79 -7.91 -2.80
N MET A 247 7.42 -9.17 -3.03
CA MET A 247 7.18 -10.12 -1.94
C MET A 247 8.44 -10.42 -1.12
N HIS A 248 9.60 -10.55 -1.77
CA HIS A 248 10.86 -10.78 -1.06
C HIS A 248 11.31 -9.56 -0.26
N HIS A 249 11.35 -8.38 -0.88
CA HIS A 249 11.97 -7.19 -0.29
C HIS A 249 11.03 -6.41 0.61
N CYS A 250 9.77 -6.25 0.23
CA CYS A 250 8.79 -5.46 0.97
C CYS A 250 8.19 -6.25 2.15
N TYR A 251 7.88 -7.54 1.93
CA TYR A 251 7.08 -8.32 2.87
C TYR A 251 7.79 -9.55 3.46
N ARG A 252 9.01 -9.85 2.99
CA ARG A 252 9.76 -11.07 3.38
C ARG A 252 8.98 -12.37 3.13
N SER A 253 8.02 -12.35 2.20
CA SER A 253 7.28 -13.52 1.76
C SER A 253 8.11 -14.30 0.74
N VAL A 254 9.06 -15.05 1.29
CA VAL A 254 9.96 -15.93 0.53
C VAL A 254 9.19 -17.04 -0.19
N ASP A 255 8.11 -17.52 0.41
CA ASP A 255 7.21 -18.54 -0.11
C ASP A 255 6.50 -18.09 -1.40
N VAL A 256 5.96 -16.85 -1.44
CA VAL A 256 5.36 -16.29 -2.66
C VAL A 256 6.43 -15.93 -3.69
N ALA A 257 7.56 -15.36 -3.25
CA ALA A 257 8.65 -15.01 -4.15
C ALA A 257 9.21 -16.24 -4.89
N GLN A 258 9.52 -17.33 -4.17
CA GLN A 258 9.99 -18.56 -4.82
C GLN A 258 8.90 -19.17 -5.71
N PHE A 259 7.63 -19.09 -5.32
CA PHE A 259 6.54 -19.63 -6.14
C PHE A 259 6.44 -18.89 -7.48
N ALA A 260 6.48 -17.56 -7.48
CA ALA A 260 6.48 -16.75 -8.69
C ALA A 260 7.68 -17.05 -9.59
N LEU A 261 8.88 -17.21 -9.02
CA LEU A 261 10.08 -17.56 -9.77
C LEU A 261 10.03 -18.99 -10.33
N ARG A 262 9.44 -19.95 -9.61
CA ARG A 262 9.26 -21.31 -10.12
C ARG A 262 8.36 -21.32 -11.36
N VAL A 263 7.24 -20.60 -11.28
CA VAL A 263 6.33 -20.44 -12.42
C VAL A 263 7.03 -19.71 -13.58
N HIS A 264 7.90 -18.73 -13.28
CA HIS A 264 8.69 -18.06 -14.29
C HIS A 264 9.65 -19.03 -15.01
N ASP A 265 10.44 -19.80 -14.27
CA ASP A 265 11.37 -20.79 -14.83
C ASP A 265 10.64 -21.84 -15.70
N GLU A 266 9.47 -22.32 -15.25
CA GLU A 266 8.63 -23.25 -16.02
C GLU A 266 8.15 -22.66 -17.35
N LYS A 267 7.83 -21.37 -17.39
CA LYS A 267 7.29 -20.69 -18.59
C LYS A 267 8.35 -20.20 -19.56
N PHE A 268 9.48 -19.73 -19.05
CA PHE A 268 10.47 -18.97 -19.83
C PHE A 268 11.83 -19.68 -19.89
N ALA A 269 11.93 -20.90 -19.38
CA ALA A 269 13.14 -21.73 -19.38
C ALA A 269 14.37 -21.04 -18.75
N THR A 270 14.14 -20.23 -17.72
CA THR A 270 15.18 -19.59 -16.89
C THR A 270 15.59 -20.48 -15.71
N GLN A 271 16.51 -19.99 -14.87
CA GLN A 271 16.98 -20.68 -13.65
C GLN A 271 16.86 -19.81 -12.38
N TYR A 272 16.06 -18.74 -12.42
CA TYR A 272 15.96 -17.78 -11.33
C TYR A 272 15.48 -18.42 -10.04
N TRP A 273 14.54 -19.38 -10.10
CA TRP A 273 14.10 -20.09 -8.90
C TRP A 273 15.22 -20.91 -8.28
N ARG A 274 16.01 -21.62 -9.10
CA ARG A 274 17.13 -22.44 -8.60
C ARG A 274 18.18 -21.58 -7.93
N GLU A 275 18.57 -20.48 -8.58
CA GLU A 275 19.53 -19.52 -8.06
C GLU A 275 19.00 -18.86 -6.79
N TYR A 276 17.73 -18.51 -6.74
CA TYR A 276 17.07 -17.96 -5.55
C TYR A 276 17.08 -18.94 -4.37
N MET A 277 16.74 -20.21 -4.60
CA MET A 277 16.76 -21.22 -3.55
C MET A 277 18.18 -21.48 -3.02
N ALA A 278 19.17 -21.51 -3.91
CA ALA A 278 20.59 -21.55 -3.52
C ALA A 278 20.98 -20.31 -2.70
N MET A 279 20.53 -19.12 -3.13
CA MET A 279 20.67 -17.88 -2.39
C MET A 279 19.94 -17.91 -1.04
N LEU A 280 18.94 -18.74 -0.79
CA LEU A 280 18.34 -18.83 0.55
C LEU A 280 19.07 -19.82 1.47
N GLY A 281 20.01 -20.61 0.94
CA GLY A 281 20.65 -21.70 1.70
C GLY A 281 19.70 -22.87 1.98
N ALA A 282 18.55 -22.90 1.32
CA ALA A 282 17.68 -24.06 1.31
C ALA A 282 18.28 -25.05 0.30
N GLY A 283 18.82 -26.16 0.80
CA GLY A 283 19.16 -27.31 -0.04
C GLY A 283 17.94 -27.68 -0.89
N GLN A 284 18.19 -28.07 -2.15
CA GLN A 284 17.14 -28.57 -3.02
C GLN A 284 16.31 -29.65 -2.28
N PRO A 285 14.98 -29.70 -2.50
CA PRO A 285 14.18 -30.81 -1.98
C PRO A 285 14.73 -32.16 -2.47
#